data_AF-A0A4Y4B0I0-F1
#
_entry.id   AF-A0A4Y4B0I0-F1
#
_cell.length_a   1.000
_cell.length_b   1.000
_cell.length_c   1.000
_cell.angle_alpha   90.00
_cell.angle_beta   90.00
_cell.angle_gamma   90.00
#
_symmetry.space_group_name_H-M   'P 1'
#
loop_
_entity.id
_entity.type
_entity.pdbx_description
1 polymer ?
#
loop_
_entity_poly.entity_id
_entity_poly.type
_entity_poly.pdbx_seq_one_letter_code
_entity_poly.pdbx_strand_id
1 'polypeptide(L)' 'MNLSKIIAIVLIILSLFIGYIGINKVQENTNKINFLGIKIEASDESGQQKGYLYIGFAVLLLAGGLYSLNKSK' A
#
# COMPACT_ATOMS: atom_id res chain seq x y z
N MET A 1 25.20 13.27 2.06
CA MET A 1 24.25 12.34 1.40
C MET A 1 23.79 13.00 0.11
N ASN A 2 23.92 12.35 -1.04
CA ASN A 2 23.53 12.97 -2.33
C ASN A 2 22.00 13.09 -2.41
N LEU A 3 21.52 14.16 -3.06
CA LEU A 3 20.09 14.45 -3.19
C LEU A 3 19.31 13.27 -3.79
N SER A 4 19.88 12.59 -4.79
CA SER A 4 19.30 11.38 -5.41
C SER A 4 19.09 10.24 -4.41
N LYS A 5 20.01 10.09 -3.44
CA LYS A 5 19.92 9.08 -2.38
C LYS A 5 18.82 9.43 -1.37
N ILE A 6 18.68 10.71 -1.04
CA ILE A 6 17.59 11.22 -0.19
C ILE A 6 16.24 10.92 -0.86
N ILE A 7 16.10 11.28 -2.14
CA ILE A 7 14.85 11.06 -2.90
C ILE A 7 14.51 9.57 -2.95
N ALA A 8 15.48 8.69 -3.18
CA ALA A 8 15.25 7.25 -3.20
C ALA A 8 14.77 6.71 -1.85
N ILE A 9 15.36 7.15 -0.74
CA ILE A 9 14.94 6.76 0.61
C ILE A 9 13.51 7.26 0.90
N VAL A 10 13.19 8.50 0.54
CA VAL A 10 11.83 9.05 0.69
C VAL A 10 10.82 8.24 -0.11
N LEU A 11 11.17 7.84 -1.34
CA LEU A 11 10.31 7.02 -2.19
C LEU A 11 10.02 5.65 -1.56
N ILE A 12 11.03 5.02 -0.97
CA ILE A 12 10.89 3.75 -0.26
C ILE A 12 9.97 3.92 0.96
N ILE A 13 10.19 4.93 1.79
CA ILE A 13 9.35 5.19 2.97
C ILE A 13 7.89 5.44 2.55
N LEU A 14 7.70 6.24 1.50
CA LEU A 14 6.37 6.54 0.96
C LEU A 14 5.67 5.28 0.44
N SER A 15 6.42 4.38 -0.20
CA SER A 15 5.88 3.11 -0.70
C SER A 15 5.38 2.21 0.42
N LEU A 16 6.11 2.13 1.54
CA LEU A 16 5.69 1.35 2.71
C LEU A 16 4.43 1.93 3.35
N PHE A 17 4.33 3.26 3.44
CA PHE A 17 3.15 3.93 3.96
C PHE A 17 1.91 3.67 3.11
N ILE A 18 2.02 3.82 1.79
CA ILE A 18 0.92 3.54 0.84
C ILE A 18 0.54 2.05 0.87
N GLY A 19 1.54 1.17 0.94
CA GLY A 19 1.32 -0.28 1.04
C GLY A 19 0.54 -0.67 2.31
N TYR A 20 0.89 -0.08 3.45
CA TYR A 20 0.17 -0.25 4.71
C TYR A 20 -1.30 0.19 4.60
N ILE A 21 -1.55 1.37 4.02
CA ILE A 21 -2.92 1.85 3.76
C ILE A 21 -3.67 0.89 2.84
N GLY A 22 -3.03 0.43 1.77
CA GLY A 22 -3.63 -0.51 0.83
C GLY A 22 -4.03 -1.84 1.48
N ILE A 23 -3.13 -2.44 2.26
CA ILE A 23 -3.40 -3.68 3.01
C ILE A 23 -4.55 -3.49 3.99
N ASN A 24 -4.51 -2.43 4.80
CA ASN A 24 -5.59 -2.13 5.74
C ASN A 24 -6.92 -1.94 5.01
N LYS A 25 -6.92 -1.26 3.86
CA LYS A 25 -8.12 -1.05 3.05
C LYS A 25 -8.68 -2.36 2.52
N VAL A 26 -7.83 -3.27 2.04
CA VAL A 26 -8.29 -4.61 1.63
C VAL A 26 -8.88 -5.35 2.82
N GLN A 27 -8.20 -5.35 3.97
CA GLN A 27 -8.66 -6.05 5.18
C GLN A 27 -9.99 -5.52 5.69
N GLU A 28 -10.13 -4.19 5.84
CA GLU A 28 -11.37 -3.55 6.30
C GLU A 28 -12.56 -3.85 5.39
N ASN A 29 -12.35 -3.84 4.07
CA ASN A 29 -13.43 -4.10 3.10
C ASN A 29 -13.64 -5.61 2.82
N THR A 30 -12.76 -6.48 3.33
CA THR A 30 -12.92 -7.95 3.30
C THR A 30 -13.56 -8.47 4.58
N ASN A 31 -13.30 -7.79 5.70
CA ASN A 31 -13.80 -8.18 7.00
C ASN A 31 -15.32 -8.03 7.05
N LYS A 32 -16.01 -9.18 7.00
CA LYS A 32 -17.41 -9.31 7.39
C LYS A 32 -17.50 -8.94 8.88
N ILE A 33 -17.93 -7.73 9.19
CA ILE A 33 -18.09 -7.27 10.57
C ILE A 33 -19.22 -8.11 11.18
N ASN A 34 -18.83 -9.11 11.97
CA ASN A 34 -19.76 -10.02 12.61
C ASN A 34 -20.27 -9.36 13.91
N PHE A 35 -21.14 -8.37 13.75
CA PHE A 35 -21.69 -7.62 14.88
C PHE A 35 -22.84 -8.42 15.50
N LEU A 36 -22.66 -8.88 16.73
CA LEU A 36 -23.71 -9.59 17.50
C LEU A 36 -24.28 -10.86 16.80
N GLY A 37 -23.49 -11.54 15.97
CA GLY A 37 -23.94 -12.74 15.24
C GLY A 37 -24.77 -12.44 13.97
N ILE A 38 -24.97 -11.16 13.65
CA ILE A 38 -25.53 -10.72 12.37
C ILE A 38 -24.35 -10.50 11.41
N LYS A 39 -24.23 -11.37 10.40
CA LYS A 39 -23.30 -11.13 9.27
C LYS A 39 -23.85 -9.97 8.46
N ILE A 40 -23.41 -8.76 8.75
CA ILE A 40 -23.60 -7.65 7.83
C ILE A 40 -22.50 -7.79 6.78
N GLU A 41 -22.85 -8.39 5.64
CA GLU A 41 -21.99 -8.46 4.47
C GLU A 41 -21.94 -7.08 3.80
N ALA A 42 -21.29 -6.11 4.43
CA ALA A 42 -20.82 -4.90 3.78
C ALA A 42 -19.51 -5.23 3.04
N SER A 43 -19.56 -6.17 2.10
CA SER A 43 -18.44 -6.48 1.22
C SER A 43 -18.35 -5.35 0.19
N ASP A 44 -17.59 -4.30 0.50
CA ASP A 44 -17.33 -3.21 -0.44
C ASP A 44 -16.25 -3.66 -1.44
N GLU A 45 -16.67 -4.33 -2.51
CA GLU A 45 -15.80 -4.77 -3.61
C GLU A 45 -15.03 -3.59 -4.25
N SER A 46 -15.63 -2.39 -4.27
CA SER A 46 -14.98 -1.17 -4.75
C SER A 46 -13.86 -0.74 -3.80
N GLY A 47 -14.09 -0.84 -2.49
CA GLY A 47 -13.10 -0.63 -1.45
C GLY A 47 -11.91 -1.60 -1.56
N GLN A 48 -12.18 -2.89 -1.81
CA GLN A 48 -11.13 -3.90 -2.02
C GLN A 48 -10.33 -3.62 -3.29
N GLN A 49 -10.97 -3.31 -4.43
CA GLN A 49 -10.26 -2.96 -5.67
C GLN A 49 -9.33 -1.77 -5.48
N LYS A 50 -9.78 -0.72 -4.78
CA LYS A 50 -8.92 0.42 -4.43
C LYS A 50 -7.74 0.01 -3.56
N GLY A 51 -7.97 -0.87 -2.58
CA GLY A 51 -6.90 -1.45 -1.76
C GLY A 51 -5.83 -2.17 -2.59
N TYR A 52 -6.23 -3.03 -3.52
CA TYR A 52 -5.30 -3.69 -4.44
C TYR A 52 -4.56 -2.71 -5.35
N LEU A 53 -5.22 -1.64 -5.80
CA LEU A 53 -4.59 -0.58 -6.58
C LEU A 53 -3.49 0.14 -5.77
N TYR A 54 -3.75 0.47 -4.50
CA TYR A 54 -2.74 1.06 -3.60
C TYR A 54 -1.56 0.12 -3.37
N ILE A 55 -1.82 -1.18 -3.17
CA ILE A 55 -0.76 -2.19 -3.03
C ILE A 55 0.06 -2.28 -4.32
N GLY A 56 -0.57 -2.31 -5.48
CA GLY A 56 0.11 -2.32 -6.78
C GLY A 56 1.02 -1.10 -6.97
N PHE A 57 0.51 0.10 -6.67
CA PHE A 57 1.31 1.32 -6.68
C PHE A 57 2.47 1.29 -5.68
N ALA A 58 2.25 0.77 -4.48
CA ALA A 58 3.29 0.63 -3.46
C ALA A 58 4.42 -0.27 -3.96
N VAL A 59 4.11 -1.42 -4.59
CA VAL A 59 5.12 -2.32 -5.16
C VAL A 59 5.93 -1.63 -6.27
N LEU A 60 5.26 -0.90 -7.18
CA LEU A 60 5.94 -0.17 -8.25
C LEU A 60 6.85 0.95 -7.71
N LEU A 61 6.37 1.72 -6.73
CA LEU A 61 7.15 2.77 -6.05
C LEU A 61 8.35 2.19 -5.30
N LEU A 62 8.16 1.06 -4.60
CA LEU A 62 9.23 0.39 -3.88
C LEU A 62 10.32 -0.10 -4.84
N ALA A 63 9.93 -0.76 -5.93
CA ALA A 63 10.84 -1.21 -6.98
C ALA A 63 11.61 -0.03 -7.61
N GLY A 64 10.90 1.06 -7.95
CA GLY A 64 11.52 2.28 -8.49
C GLY A 64 12.47 2.96 -7.49
N GLY A 65 12.12 2.97 -6.21
CA GLY A 65 12.93 3.51 -5.12
C GLY A 65 14.22 2.72 -4.91
N LEU A 66 14.11 1.38 -4.86
CA LEU A 66 15.26 0.48 -4.76
C LEU A 66 16.17 0.56 -5.98
N TYR A 67 15.60 0.62 -7.19
CA TYR A 67 16.36 0.78 -8.42
C TYR A 67 17.13 2.12 -8.45
N SER A 68 16.47 3.23 -8.10
CA SER A 68 17.11 4.54 -7.99
C SER A 68 18.21 4.58 -6.92
N LEU A 69 18.00 3.90 -5.78
CA LEU A 69 19.00 3.81 -4.72
C LEU A 69 20.26 3.07 -5.18
N ASN A 70 20.10 1.95 -5.90
CA ASN A 70 21.20 1.16 -6.45
C ASN A 70 21.94 1.88 -7.57
N LYS A 71 21.23 2.60 -8.45
CA LYS A 71 21.86 3.40 -9.52
C LYS A 71 22.61 4.62 -8.98
N SER A 72 22.19 5.16 -7.85
CA SER A 72 22.83 6.30 -7.18
C SER A 72 24.00 5.90 -6.26
N LYS A 73 24.39 4.62 -6.25
CA LYS A 73 25.54 4.10 -5.51
C LYS A 73 26.82 4.34 -6.28
#